data_AF-A0A6L3XB54-F1
#
_entry.id   AF-A0A6L3XB54-F1
#
_cell.length_a   1.000
_cell.length_b   1.000
_cell.length_c   1.000
_cell.angle_alpha   90.00
_cell.angle_beta   90.00
_cell.angle_gamma   90.00
#
_symmetry.space_group_name_H-M   'P 1'
#
loop_
_entity.id
_entity.type
_entity.pdbx_description
1 polymer ?
#
loop_
_entity_poly.entity_id
_entity_poly.type
_entity_poly.pdbx_seq_one_letter_code
_entity_poly.pdbx_strand_id
1 'polypeptide(L)'
;QHHMCIRDWGSDVSNGVGYSSAASIKSGGTLGGNGTLGQTEILSGGHISPGDGNIGTLTLKRYLNFIGESFYDVDIAGDGRSDQLLVSGKTTISNQAKVQITALDPQTSYKTGQSYRILTSDGGIDGEFAGAISKSAFLDVALKQSTNAVDLTIAQKETGGENPGGENPGGENPGGENPGGENPGGGNPGGE
;
A
#
# COMPACT_ATOMS: atom_id res chain seq x y z
N GLN A 1 -23.61 -18.98 20.70
CA GLN A 1 -22.47 -18.95 21.64
C GLN A 1 -21.26 -18.43 20.85
N HIS A 2 -21.03 -17.14 20.94
CA HIS A 2 -19.83 -16.50 20.39
C HIS A 2 -18.69 -16.78 21.35
N HIS A 3 -17.69 -17.54 20.94
CA HIS A 3 -16.35 -17.45 21.52
C HIS A 3 -15.34 -17.50 20.39
N MET A 4 -14.96 -16.30 19.97
CA MET A 4 -13.70 -15.99 19.34
C MET A 4 -12.60 -16.20 20.38
N CYS A 5 -11.56 -16.95 19.99
CA CYS A 5 -10.14 -16.82 20.36
C CYS A 5 -9.45 -18.12 19.93
N ILE A 6 -8.78 -18.14 18.78
CA ILE A 6 -7.57 -18.96 18.62
C ILE A 6 -6.43 -17.99 18.39
N ARG A 7 -5.88 -17.49 19.51
CA ARG A 7 -4.44 -17.28 19.62
C ARG A 7 -3.89 -18.65 19.96
N ASP A 8 -3.29 -19.35 19.01
CA ASP A 8 -2.54 -20.55 19.34
C ASP A 8 -1.23 -20.55 18.56
N TRP A 9 -0.16 -20.29 19.29
CA TRP A 9 1.20 -20.54 18.85
C TRP A 9 1.39 -22.05 18.72
N GLY A 10 1.04 -22.59 17.56
CA GLY A 10 1.43 -23.94 17.15
C GLY A 10 2.92 -23.98 16.79
N SER A 11 3.82 -23.67 17.73
CA SER A 11 5.24 -23.96 17.58
C SER A 11 5.55 -25.29 18.23
N ASP A 12 5.41 -26.37 17.46
CA ASP A 12 6.09 -27.61 17.79
C ASP A 12 7.58 -27.42 17.41
N VAL A 13 8.34 -26.85 18.34
CA VAL A 13 9.78 -26.62 18.18
C VAL A 13 10.50 -27.93 18.48
N SER A 14 10.65 -28.78 17.46
CA SER A 14 11.44 -30.02 17.58
C SER A 14 12.93 -29.71 17.63
N ASN A 15 13.56 -30.22 18.69
CA ASN A 15 14.86 -29.88 19.22
C ASN A 15 16.02 -30.56 18.43
N GLY A 16 16.25 -30.15 17.18
CA GLY A 16 17.36 -30.71 16.39
C GLY A 16 17.51 -30.10 15.01
N VAL A 17 18.23 -28.97 14.91
CA VAL A 17 18.70 -28.34 13.66
C VAL A 17 17.63 -28.04 12.58
N GLY A 18 16.35 -27.89 12.97
CA GLY A 18 15.22 -27.67 12.05
C GLY A 18 14.58 -26.30 12.23
N TYR A 19 14.31 -25.61 11.11
CA TYR A 19 13.40 -24.45 11.09
C TYR A 19 12.05 -24.84 11.70
N SER A 20 11.31 -23.90 12.28
CA SER A 20 9.99 -24.21 12.83
C SER A 20 9.16 -24.97 11.78
N SER A 21 8.48 -26.01 12.25
CA SER A 21 7.71 -26.99 11.49
C SER A 21 6.93 -26.43 10.30
N ALA A 22 6.61 -27.32 9.36
CA ALA A 22 5.66 -27.02 8.29
C ALA A 22 4.40 -26.35 8.84
N ALA A 23 3.96 -25.25 8.23
CA ALA A 23 2.77 -24.52 8.64
C ALA A 23 1.68 -24.64 7.58
N SER A 24 0.46 -24.94 8.01
CA SER A 24 -0.72 -24.97 7.12
C SER A 24 -1.83 -24.14 7.74
N ILE A 25 -2.17 -23.05 7.06
CA ILE A 25 -3.09 -22.03 7.58
C ILE A 25 -4.44 -22.27 6.90
N LYS A 26 -5.42 -22.67 7.71
CA LYS A 26 -6.78 -22.98 7.25
C LYS A 26 -7.64 -21.73 7.20
N SER A 27 -8.83 -21.86 6.63
CA SER A 27 -9.85 -20.82 6.61
C SER A 27 -10.09 -20.21 7.99
N GLY A 28 -10.03 -18.87 8.06
CA GLY A 28 -10.19 -18.09 9.30
C GLY A 28 -8.96 -18.05 10.21
N GLY A 29 -7.86 -18.72 9.84
CA GLY A 29 -6.58 -18.64 10.54
C GLY A 29 -5.66 -17.59 9.93
N THR A 30 -4.78 -17.02 10.77
CA THR A 30 -3.75 -16.05 10.35
C THR A 30 -2.39 -16.49 10.86
N LEU A 31 -1.41 -16.61 9.96
CA LEU A 31 0.01 -16.68 10.33
C LEU A 31 0.56 -15.26 10.44
N GLY A 32 0.66 -14.78 11.68
CA GLY A 32 1.17 -13.46 12.03
C GLY A 32 2.62 -13.46 12.53
N GLY A 33 3.24 -12.29 12.52
CA GLY A 33 4.42 -11.97 13.33
C GLY A 33 5.74 -12.00 12.56
N ASN A 34 6.84 -12.10 13.29
CA ASN A 34 8.19 -12.08 12.74
C ASN A 34 8.89 -13.41 13.03
N GLY A 35 9.64 -13.95 12.08
CA GLY A 35 10.36 -15.20 12.33
C GLY A 35 10.80 -15.95 11.08
N THR A 36 11.31 -17.15 11.32
CA THR A 36 11.74 -18.07 10.26
C THR A 36 10.97 -19.38 10.37
N LEU A 37 10.32 -19.78 9.28
CA LEU A 37 9.58 -21.03 9.13
C LEU A 37 10.21 -21.94 8.07
N GLY A 38 9.84 -23.21 8.10
CA GLY A 38 10.16 -24.19 7.05
C GLY A 38 9.31 -23.98 5.79
N GLN A 39 8.52 -25.01 5.44
CA GLN A 39 7.54 -24.91 4.36
C GLN A 39 6.21 -24.35 4.89
N THR A 40 5.50 -23.59 4.07
CA THR A 40 4.23 -22.99 4.49
C THR A 40 3.19 -23.03 3.38
N GLU A 41 1.96 -23.33 3.77
CA GLU A 41 0.79 -23.37 2.89
C GLU A 41 -0.31 -22.51 3.49
N ILE A 42 -0.78 -21.54 2.72
CA ILE A 42 -1.94 -20.72 3.05
C ILE A 42 -3.10 -21.26 2.23
N LEU A 43 -4.00 -21.98 2.90
CA LEU A 43 -5.17 -22.58 2.28
C LEU A 43 -6.26 -21.52 2.05
N SER A 44 -7.30 -21.89 1.31
CA SER A 44 -8.42 -21.00 1.04
C SER A 44 -9.05 -20.47 2.34
N GLY A 45 -9.23 -19.15 2.42
CA GLY A 45 -9.68 -18.41 3.60
C GLY A 45 -8.61 -18.16 4.66
N GLY A 46 -7.39 -18.67 4.46
CA GLY A 46 -6.25 -18.46 5.34
C GLY A 46 -5.50 -17.17 5.03
N HIS A 47 -4.86 -16.61 6.06
CA HIS A 47 -4.12 -15.36 5.99
C HIS A 47 -2.65 -15.54 6.38
N ILE A 48 -1.75 -14.79 5.75
CA ILE A 48 -0.38 -14.56 6.21
C ILE A 48 -0.15 -13.06 6.34
N SER A 49 0.39 -12.63 7.48
CA SER A 49 0.56 -11.23 7.86
C SER A 49 1.90 -11.06 8.60
N PRO A 50 3.01 -10.79 7.89
CA PRO A 50 4.27 -10.47 8.54
C PRO A 50 4.08 -9.32 9.53
N GLY A 51 4.75 -9.38 10.68
CA GLY A 51 4.70 -8.36 11.73
C GLY A 51 3.40 -8.27 12.54
N ASP A 52 2.28 -8.81 12.04
CA ASP A 52 0.97 -8.86 12.71
C ASP A 52 0.45 -7.46 13.11
N GLY A 53 0.25 -6.58 12.13
CA GLY A 53 -0.23 -5.21 12.35
C GLY A 53 0.89 -4.18 12.56
N ASN A 54 2.14 -4.56 12.28
CA ASN A 54 3.31 -3.70 12.27
C ASN A 54 4.19 -4.13 11.10
N ILE A 55 5.09 -3.24 10.66
CA ILE A 55 6.09 -3.62 9.65
C ILE A 55 6.95 -4.79 10.16
N GLY A 56 6.87 -5.91 9.46
CA GLY A 56 7.55 -7.13 9.83
C GLY A 56 8.09 -7.96 8.68
N THR A 57 8.73 -9.08 9.03
CA THR A 57 9.32 -10.01 8.07
C THR A 57 9.12 -11.45 8.52
N LEU A 58 8.56 -12.27 7.62
CA LEU A 58 8.56 -13.71 7.74
C LEU A 58 9.50 -14.30 6.70
N THR A 59 10.44 -15.13 7.16
CA THR A 59 11.37 -15.85 6.31
C THR A 59 10.95 -17.31 6.19
N LEU A 60 10.85 -17.84 4.97
CA LEU A 60 10.47 -19.22 4.69
C LEU A 60 11.65 -19.91 4.03
N LYS A 61 12.23 -20.90 4.71
CA LYS A 61 13.47 -21.54 4.26
C LYS A 61 13.24 -22.64 3.22
N ARG A 62 11.97 -22.93 2.91
CA ARG A 62 11.56 -23.86 1.86
C ARG A 62 10.57 -23.16 0.93
N TYR A 63 9.46 -23.81 0.58
CA TYR A 63 8.45 -23.25 -0.32
C TYR A 63 7.35 -22.51 0.43
N LEU A 64 6.65 -21.63 -0.31
CA LEU A 64 5.41 -20.98 0.10
C LEU A 64 4.32 -21.25 -0.94
N ASN A 65 3.17 -21.77 -0.53
CA ASN A 65 2.04 -21.97 -1.43
C ASN A 65 0.81 -21.18 -0.96
N PHE A 66 0.27 -20.36 -1.85
CA PHE A 66 -1.07 -19.77 -1.73
C PHE A 66 -2.06 -20.64 -2.52
N ILE A 67 -3.02 -21.23 -1.82
CA ILE A 67 -3.94 -22.23 -2.38
C ILE A 67 -5.37 -21.69 -2.30
N GLY A 68 -6.09 -21.72 -3.43
CA GLY A 68 -7.45 -21.20 -3.54
C GLY A 68 -7.51 -19.69 -3.23
N GLU A 69 -8.64 -19.24 -2.68
CA GLU A 69 -8.82 -17.85 -2.24
C GLU A 69 -8.15 -17.63 -0.89
N SER A 70 -6.83 -17.50 -0.89
CA SER A 70 -5.99 -17.18 0.28
C SER A 70 -5.59 -15.70 0.29
N PHE A 71 -5.13 -15.21 1.44
CA PHE A 71 -4.87 -13.79 1.66
C PHE A 71 -3.45 -13.53 2.14
N TYR A 72 -2.79 -12.56 1.51
CA TYR A 72 -1.56 -11.97 1.99
C TYR A 72 -1.84 -10.56 2.50
N ASP A 73 -1.82 -10.38 3.81
CA ASP A 73 -1.97 -9.08 4.45
C ASP A 73 -0.60 -8.38 4.53
N VAL A 74 -0.55 -7.15 4.05
CA VAL A 74 0.68 -6.34 3.97
C VAL A 74 0.41 -4.98 4.59
N ASP A 75 1.19 -4.66 5.60
CA ASP A 75 1.28 -3.33 6.18
C ASP A 75 2.36 -2.51 5.46
N ILE A 76 2.06 -1.25 5.15
CA ILE A 76 2.98 -0.30 4.53
C ILE A 76 3.10 0.98 5.35
N ALA A 77 4.29 1.56 5.34
CA ALA A 77 4.62 2.85 5.95
C ALA A 77 5.00 3.89 4.89
N GLY A 78 4.73 5.16 5.19
CA GLY A 78 5.04 6.31 4.33
C GLY A 78 6.55 6.53 4.15
N ASP A 79 7.37 5.99 5.05
CA ASP A 79 8.84 6.03 4.96
C ASP A 79 9.43 5.03 3.95
N GLY A 80 8.58 4.26 3.26
CA GLY A 80 8.99 3.28 2.25
C GLY A 80 9.21 1.87 2.79
N ARG A 81 8.99 1.64 4.10
CA ARG A 81 9.00 0.29 4.66
C ARG A 81 7.67 -0.43 4.43
N SER A 82 7.74 -1.74 4.29
CA SER A 82 6.58 -2.63 4.20
C SER A 82 6.89 -3.97 4.83
N ASP A 83 5.84 -4.74 5.09
CA ASP A 83 5.97 -6.16 5.34
C ASP A 83 6.71 -6.89 4.23
N GLN A 84 7.44 -7.93 4.64
CA GLN A 84 8.24 -8.75 3.74
C GLN A 84 7.97 -10.24 3.95
N LEU A 85 7.77 -10.95 2.84
CA LEU A 85 7.92 -12.39 2.74
C LEU A 85 9.20 -12.73 2.00
N LEU A 86 10.13 -13.40 2.69
CA LEU A 86 11.42 -13.82 2.14
C LEU A 86 11.44 -15.35 2.02
N VAL A 87 11.32 -15.87 0.80
CA VAL A 87 11.21 -17.32 0.54
C VAL A 87 12.50 -17.81 -0.12
N SER A 88 13.20 -18.76 0.50
CA SER A 88 14.42 -19.36 -0.08
C SER A 88 14.14 -20.43 -1.13
N GLY A 89 12.94 -21.02 -1.13
CA GLY A 89 12.47 -21.94 -2.15
C GLY A 89 11.58 -21.26 -3.18
N LYS A 90 10.77 -22.06 -3.87
CA LYS A 90 9.78 -21.57 -4.84
C LYS A 90 8.51 -21.09 -4.14
N THR A 91 7.89 -20.03 -4.65
CA THR A 91 6.55 -19.59 -4.27
C THR A 91 5.55 -19.99 -5.34
N THR A 92 4.44 -20.64 -4.95
CA THR A 92 3.32 -20.94 -5.86
C THR A 92 2.11 -20.11 -5.46
N ILE A 93 1.48 -19.41 -6.41
CA ILE A 93 0.36 -18.51 -6.17
C ILE A 93 -0.86 -18.95 -6.96
N SER A 94 -1.95 -19.25 -6.27
CA SER A 94 -3.26 -19.43 -6.90
C SER A 94 -3.75 -18.11 -7.49
N ASN A 95 -4.34 -18.18 -8.69
CA ASN A 95 -5.01 -17.04 -9.35
C ASN A 95 -6.27 -16.53 -8.62
N GLN A 96 -6.63 -17.12 -7.48
CA GLN A 96 -7.69 -16.64 -6.58
C GLN A 96 -7.13 -15.95 -5.33
N ALA A 97 -5.82 -16.07 -5.07
CA ALA A 97 -5.18 -15.46 -3.92
C ALA A 97 -5.13 -13.93 -4.07
N LYS A 98 -5.31 -13.19 -2.97
CA LYS A 98 -5.40 -11.74 -2.98
C LYS A 98 -4.40 -11.13 -2.01
N VAL A 99 -3.88 -9.96 -2.37
CA VAL A 99 -3.07 -9.14 -1.46
C VAL A 99 -3.96 -8.06 -0.84
N GLN A 100 -3.93 -7.91 0.48
CA GLN A 100 -4.66 -6.87 1.20
C GLN A 100 -3.68 -5.88 1.81
N ILE A 101 -3.85 -4.59 1.50
CA ILE A 101 -2.92 -3.54 1.93
C ILE A 101 -3.53 -2.72 3.06
N THR A 102 -2.78 -2.59 4.15
CA THR A 102 -3.07 -1.67 5.25
C THR A 102 -2.03 -0.55 5.25
N ALA A 103 -2.50 0.70 5.28
CA ALA A 103 -1.64 1.88 5.43
C ALA A 103 -1.51 2.22 6.92
N LEU A 104 -0.28 2.26 7.45
CA LEU A 104 -0.03 2.55 8.87
C LEU A 104 0.06 4.05 9.17
N ASP A 105 0.53 4.85 8.20
CA ASP A 105 0.73 6.29 8.35
C ASP A 105 -0.41 7.15 7.76
N PRO A 106 -0.49 8.45 8.11
CA PRO A 106 -1.37 9.40 7.45
C PRO A 106 -1.11 9.51 5.94
N GLN A 107 -2.15 9.82 5.16
CA GLN A 107 -2.10 9.92 3.69
C GLN A 107 -0.92 10.78 3.18
N THR A 108 -0.63 11.91 3.84
CA THR A 108 0.42 12.86 3.44
C THR A 108 1.83 12.27 3.49
N SER A 109 2.02 11.14 4.16
CA SER A 109 3.32 10.47 4.27
C SER A 109 3.67 9.63 3.05
N TYR A 110 2.68 9.25 2.23
CA TYR A 110 2.90 8.40 1.06
C TYR A 110 3.25 9.21 -0.18
N LYS A 111 4.04 8.62 -1.08
CA LYS A 111 4.42 9.25 -2.35
C LYS A 111 3.85 8.44 -3.52
N THR A 112 3.17 9.12 -4.44
CA THR A 112 2.71 8.48 -5.68
C THR A 112 3.89 7.93 -6.48
N GLY A 113 3.76 6.70 -6.96
CA GLY A 113 4.82 5.97 -7.65
C GLY A 113 5.83 5.29 -6.71
N GLN A 114 5.68 5.43 -5.38
CA GLN A 114 6.49 4.67 -4.43
C GLN A 114 6.23 3.18 -4.61
N SER A 115 7.32 2.42 -4.66
CA SER A 115 7.31 0.97 -4.78
C SER A 115 7.78 0.33 -3.47
N TYR A 116 7.16 -0.79 -3.11
CA TYR A 116 7.44 -1.60 -1.94
C TYR A 116 7.64 -3.04 -2.39
N ARG A 117 8.83 -3.59 -2.17
CA ARG A 117 9.01 -5.05 -2.30
C ARG A 117 8.19 -5.70 -1.20
N ILE A 118 7.31 -6.63 -1.51
CA ILE A 118 6.51 -7.31 -0.47
C ILE A 118 6.84 -8.80 -0.40
N LEU A 119 7.21 -9.41 -1.53
CA LEU A 119 7.60 -10.82 -1.57
C LEU A 119 8.84 -11.00 -2.44
N THR A 120 9.81 -11.74 -1.94
CA THR A 120 10.97 -12.23 -2.68
C THR A 120 11.05 -13.74 -2.55
N SER A 121 11.30 -14.43 -3.66
CA SER A 121 11.38 -15.90 -3.74
C SER A 121 12.60 -16.31 -4.55
N ASP A 122 13.60 -16.87 -3.88
CA ASP A 122 14.89 -17.26 -4.51
C ASP A 122 14.70 -18.40 -5.51
N GLY A 123 13.74 -19.31 -5.25
CA GLY A 123 13.36 -20.39 -6.16
C GLY A 123 12.36 -19.98 -7.25
N GLY A 124 12.07 -18.68 -7.35
CA GLY A 124 11.13 -18.11 -8.31
C GLY A 124 9.67 -18.22 -7.90
N ILE A 125 8.82 -17.52 -8.66
CA ILE A 125 7.38 -17.45 -8.45
C ILE A 125 6.65 -18.11 -9.63
N ASP A 126 5.67 -18.94 -9.31
CA ASP A 126 4.78 -19.57 -10.28
C ASP A 126 3.32 -19.24 -9.96
N GLY A 127 2.58 -18.81 -10.97
CA GLY A 127 1.28 -18.14 -10.80
C GLY A 127 1.40 -16.67 -10.41
N GLU A 128 0.25 -16.03 -10.19
CA GLU A 128 0.13 -14.59 -9.90
C GLU A 128 -1.09 -14.37 -8.98
N PHE A 129 -1.01 -13.35 -8.12
CA PHE A 129 -2.16 -12.94 -7.31
C PHE A 129 -3.28 -12.40 -8.20
N ALA A 130 -4.53 -12.63 -7.82
CA ALA A 130 -5.70 -12.08 -8.50
C ALA A 130 -5.70 -10.54 -8.55
N GLY A 131 -5.05 -9.91 -7.57
CA GLY A 131 -4.88 -8.47 -7.47
C GLY A 131 -4.58 -8.03 -6.04
N ALA A 132 -4.40 -6.71 -5.88
CA ALA A 132 -4.28 -6.05 -4.57
C ALA A 132 -5.55 -5.27 -4.23
N ILE A 133 -5.92 -5.29 -2.97
CA ILE A 133 -7.06 -4.57 -2.40
C ILE A 133 -6.52 -3.63 -1.33
N SER A 134 -6.68 -2.32 -1.54
CA SER A 134 -6.35 -1.31 -0.53
C SER A 134 -7.48 -1.19 0.49
N LYS A 135 -7.15 -1.27 1.78
CA LYS A 135 -8.07 -0.90 2.88
C LYS A 135 -8.11 0.62 3.10
N SER A 136 -7.28 1.37 2.39
CA SER A 136 -7.25 2.84 2.43
C SER A 136 -8.21 3.43 1.38
N ALA A 137 -8.99 4.43 1.81
CA ALA A 137 -9.84 5.21 0.91
C ALA A 137 -9.04 6.15 -0.01
N PHE A 138 -7.75 6.36 0.27
CA PHE A 138 -6.92 7.39 -0.37
C PHE A 138 -5.79 6.84 -1.21
N LEU A 139 -5.59 5.52 -1.23
CA LEU A 139 -4.51 4.90 -2.00
C LEU A 139 -5.10 3.99 -3.07
N ASP A 140 -4.64 4.19 -4.30
CA ASP A 140 -4.66 3.19 -5.34
C ASP A 140 -3.43 2.31 -5.22
N VAL A 141 -3.61 1.03 -5.49
CA VAL A 141 -2.57 0.00 -5.36
C VAL A 141 -2.55 -0.87 -6.60
N ALA A 142 -1.34 -1.23 -7.04
CA ALA A 142 -1.13 -2.18 -8.11
C ALA A 142 0.04 -3.10 -7.76
N LEU A 143 -0.03 -4.34 -8.25
CA LEU A 143 1.06 -5.31 -8.12
C LEU A 143 1.87 -5.36 -9.41
N LYS A 144 3.18 -5.45 -9.26
CA LYS A 144 4.12 -5.70 -10.33
C LYS A 144 4.93 -6.93 -9.96
N GLN A 145 4.66 -8.03 -10.65
CA GLN A 145 5.39 -9.27 -10.47
C GLN A 145 6.57 -9.37 -11.46
N SER A 146 7.66 -9.94 -10.97
CA SER A 146 8.83 -10.38 -11.73
C SER A 146 9.07 -11.87 -11.47
N THR A 147 10.11 -12.45 -12.06
CA THR A 147 10.42 -13.88 -11.89
C THR A 147 10.58 -14.30 -10.43
N ASN A 148 11.16 -13.44 -9.58
CA ASN A 148 11.54 -13.77 -8.20
C ASN A 148 10.93 -12.83 -7.16
N ALA A 149 10.07 -11.89 -7.57
CA ALA A 149 9.57 -10.89 -6.65
C ALA A 149 8.21 -10.31 -7.03
N VAL A 150 7.47 -9.88 -6.02
CA VAL A 150 6.26 -9.07 -6.15
C VAL A 150 6.52 -7.70 -5.50
N ASP A 151 6.36 -6.66 -6.30
CA ASP A 151 6.41 -5.27 -5.88
C ASP A 151 4.99 -4.70 -5.82
N LEU A 152 4.68 -3.95 -4.78
CA LEU A 152 3.49 -3.13 -4.65
C LEU A 152 3.84 -1.69 -5.07
N THR A 153 3.09 -1.13 -6.00
CA THR A 153 3.16 0.29 -6.34
C THR A 153 1.93 0.99 -5.83
N ILE A 154 2.11 2.17 -5.22
CA ILE A 154 1.00 2.98 -4.72
C ILE A 154 0.87 4.30 -5.49
N ALA A 155 -0.35 4.80 -5.56
CA ALA A 155 -0.65 6.17 -5.96
C ALA A 155 -1.62 6.78 -4.95
N GLN A 156 -1.41 8.05 -4.59
CA GLN A 156 -2.46 8.79 -3.89
C GLN A 156 -3.63 8.96 -4.85
N LYS A 157 -4.83 8.63 -4.38
CA LYS A 157 -6.06 9.02 -5.06
C LYS A 157 -6.12 10.54 -5.02
N GLU A 158 -6.23 11.14 -6.19
CA GLU A 158 -6.66 12.51 -6.34
C GLU A 158 -8.07 12.60 -5.72
N THR A 159 -8.16 12.98 -4.45
CA THR A 159 -9.41 13.53 -3.94
C THR A 159 -9.61 14.79 -4.75
N GLY A 160 -10.48 14.74 -5.76
CA GLY A 160 -10.81 15.89 -6.58
C GLY A 160 -10.99 17.07 -5.65
N GLY A 161 -10.02 17.99 -5.71
CA GLY A 161 -10.13 19.25 -5.04
C GLY A 161 -11.27 19.97 -5.73
N GLU A 162 -12.50 19.74 -5.27
CA GLU A 162 -13.45 20.84 -5.20
C GLU A 162 -12.75 21.88 -4.36
N ASN A 163 -11.98 22.73 -5.03
CA ASN A 163 -11.69 24.05 -4.57
C ASN A 163 -13.07 24.60 -4.16
N PRO A 164 -13.34 24.88 -2.87
CA PRO A 164 -14.44 25.73 -2.55
C PRO A 164 -14.00 27.10 -3.07
N GLY A 165 -14.20 27.31 -4.37
CA GLY A 165 -14.15 28.60 -4.99
C GLY A 165 -15.16 29.41 -4.20
N GLY A 166 -14.64 30.14 -3.22
CA GLY A 166 -15.38 31.20 -2.58
C GLY A 166 -15.74 32.15 -3.70
N GLU A 167 -16.95 32.01 -4.21
CA GLU A 167 -17.66 33.08 -4.89
C GLU A 167 -17.67 34.23 -3.89
N ASN A 168 -16.71 35.13 -4.04
CA ASN A 168 -16.81 36.46 -3.48
C ASN A 168 -17.83 37.19 -4.39
N PRO A 169 -19.08 37.44 -3.95
CA PRO A 169 -20.01 38.25 -4.71
C PRO A 169 -19.64 39.71 -4.44
N GLY A 170 -18.47 40.12 -4.96
CA GLY A 170 -18.06 41.51 -5.03
C GLY A 170 -18.86 42.17 -6.15
N GLY A 171 -19.94 42.85 -5.75
CA GLY A 171 -20.96 43.39 -6.63
C GLY A 171 -20.45 44.27 -7.77
N GLU A 172 -21.14 44.16 -8.89
CA GLU A 172 -21.12 45.15 -9.95
C GLU A 172 -21.58 46.51 -9.40
N ASN A 173 -20.82 47.57 -9.70
CA ASN A 173 -21.43 48.88 -9.90
C ASN A 173 -20.77 49.58 -11.11
N PRO A 174 -21.49 49.73 -12.24
CA PRO A 174 -21.01 50.41 -13.42
C PRO A 174 -21.40 51.90 -13.40
N GLY A 175 -20.50 52.78 -13.87
CA GLY A 175 -20.89 54.11 -14.33
C GLY A 175 -20.06 55.26 -13.75
N GLY A 176 -19.24 55.86 -14.61
CA GLY A 176 -18.52 57.09 -14.29
C GLY A 176 -17.66 57.59 -15.45
N GLU A 177 -18.19 57.64 -16.67
CA GLU A 177 -17.64 58.55 -17.68
C GLU A 177 -18.18 59.95 -17.42
N ASN A 178 -17.29 60.94 -17.31
CA ASN A 178 -17.60 62.28 -17.80
C ASN A 178 -16.33 62.94 -18.38
N PRO A 179 -16.32 63.32 -19.67
CA PRO A 179 -15.21 64.00 -20.33
C PRO A 179 -15.38 65.52 -20.28
N GLY A 180 -14.28 66.27 -20.43
CA GLY A 180 -14.34 67.68 -20.83
C GLY A 180 -13.44 68.61 -20.03
N GLY A 181 -12.31 68.96 -20.62
CA GLY A 181 -11.42 70.02 -20.15
C GLY A 181 -10.46 70.45 -21.24
N GLU A 182 -10.97 71.03 -22.33
CA GLU A 182 -10.21 71.98 -23.16
C GLU A 182 -10.39 73.38 -22.51
N ASN A 183 -9.49 74.36 -22.50
CA ASN A 183 -8.47 74.78 -23.48
C ASN A 183 -7.56 75.89 -22.82
N PRO A 184 -6.77 76.73 -23.53
CA PRO A 184 -5.30 76.71 -23.54
C PRO A 184 -4.63 78.03 -23.04
N GLY A 185 -3.30 78.07 -22.99
CA GLY A 185 -2.57 79.31 -23.25
C GLY A 185 -1.21 79.50 -22.56
N GLY A 186 -0.16 79.52 -23.37
CA GLY A 186 0.86 80.59 -23.28
C GLY A 186 2.27 80.22 -22.81
N GLY A 187 3.20 80.16 -23.78
CA GLY A 187 4.47 80.89 -23.68
C GLY A 187 5.73 80.15 -23.23
N ASN A 188 6.55 79.75 -24.20
CA ASN A 188 8.03 79.64 -24.12
C ASN A 188 8.67 81.05 -23.96
N PRO A 189 9.81 81.25 -23.26
CA PRO A 189 11.18 81.06 -23.80
C PRO A 189 12.12 80.40 -22.74
N GLY A 190 13.31 79.83 -22.97
CA GLY A 190 14.38 80.08 -23.93
C GLY A 190 15.64 80.56 -23.18
N GLY A 191 16.72 79.76 -23.16
CA GLY A 191 18.12 80.17 -22.92
C GLY A 191 18.67 80.01 -21.50
N GLU A 192 19.64 79.10 -21.31
CA GLU A 192 21.10 79.37 -21.29
C GLU A 192 21.87 78.06 -21.54
#